data_AF-A0A9D4Q226-F1
#
_entry.id   AF-A0A9D4Q226-F1
#
_cell.length_a   1.000
_cell.length_b   1.000
_cell.length_c   1.000
_cell.angle_alpha   90.00
_cell.angle_beta   90.00
_cell.angle_gamma   90.00
#
_symmetry.space_group_name_H-M   'P 1'
#
loop_
_entity.id
_entity.type
_entity.pdbx_description
1 polymer ?
#
loop_
_entity_poly.entity_id
_entity_poly.type
_entity_poly.pdbx_seq_one_letter_code
_entity_poly.pdbx_strand_id
1 'polypeptide(L)'
;MKHACSCMGALLQEIKMHTDSGRMKTMVIVKGVNSFWQDTYIRRLDKSYIPAKDLTIVRAFKEILKNDWRNAAIVVSVDQAALSLKHLGFTHENVPCYYPKYLLGLEGFEFFEPFIPVHVPKYSEKEIDSCLDYYLDRGYIQNPNGWTDEGKAELKFLSGYNPRELGKICRWR
;
A
#
# COMPACT_ATOMS: atom_id res chain seq x y z
N MET A 1 -11.82 -25.49 -4.57
CA MET A 1 -10.76 -25.17 -3.58
C MET A 1 -11.37 -24.96 -2.20
N LYS A 2 -11.66 -26.02 -1.43
CA LYS A 2 -12.38 -25.91 -0.14
C LYS A 2 -11.47 -25.55 1.05
N HIS A 3 -10.18 -25.88 0.99
CA HIS A 3 -9.25 -25.77 2.11
C HIS A 3 -8.09 -24.79 1.88
N ALA A 4 -8.11 -24.02 0.78
CA ALA A 4 -6.99 -23.15 0.40
C ALA A 4 -6.61 -22.15 1.51
N CYS A 5 -7.59 -21.49 2.15
CA CYS A 5 -7.34 -20.56 3.24
C CYS A 5 -6.69 -21.23 4.46
N SER A 6 -7.11 -22.45 4.79
CA SER A 6 -6.54 -23.23 5.90
C SER A 6 -5.12 -23.68 5.58
N CYS A 7 -4.86 -24.16 4.36
CA CYS A 7 -3.52 -24.54 3.91
C CYS A 7 -2.56 -23.35 3.95
N MET A 8 -3.00 -22.18 3.49
CA MET A 8 -2.20 -20.95 3.57
C MET A 8 -1.90 -20.56 5.02
N GLY A 9 -2.87 -20.64 5.93
CA GLY A 9 -2.65 -20.37 7.35
C GLY A 9 -1.61 -21.30 7.97
N ALA A 10 -1.70 -22.61 7.72
CA ALA A 10 -0.72 -23.59 8.18
C ALA A 10 0.67 -23.33 7.59
N LEU A 11 0.75 -23.01 6.29
CA LEU A 11 2.02 -22.68 5.63
C LEU A 11 2.69 -21.45 6.25
N LEU A 12 1.93 -20.39 6.54
CA LEU A 12 2.46 -19.20 7.20
C LEU A 12 3.00 -19.50 8.60
N GLN A 13 2.34 -20.40 9.34
CA GLN A 13 2.82 -20.84 10.66
C GLN A 13 4.12 -21.64 10.56
N GLU A 14 4.24 -22.56 9.60
CA GLU A 14 5.47 -23.32 9.37
C GLU A 14 6.64 -22.41 8.96
N ILE A 15 6.38 -21.43 8.08
CA ILE A 15 7.39 -20.42 7.71
C ILE A 15 7.85 -19.65 8.95
N LYS A 16 6.90 -19.18 9.78
CA LYS A 16 7.21 -18.47 11.02
C LYS A 16 8.05 -19.32 11.98
N MET A 17 7.70 -20.58 12.17
CA MET A 17 8.44 -21.53 13.02
C MET A 17 9.86 -21.82 12.50
N HIS A 18 10.02 -22.04 11.20
CA HIS A 18 11.34 -22.28 10.60
C HIS A 18 12.23 -21.04 10.61
N THR A 19 11.63 -19.85 10.47
CA THR A 19 12.36 -18.58 10.56
C THR A 19 12.81 -18.31 11.99
N ASP A 20 11.94 -18.50 12.99
CA ASP A 20 12.30 -18.29 14.38
C ASP A 20 13.36 -19.28 14.89
N SER A 21 13.34 -20.53 14.39
CA SER A 21 14.40 -21.52 14.65
C SER A 21 15.71 -21.26 13.90
N GLY A 22 15.80 -20.18 13.10
CA GLY A 22 17.01 -19.77 12.41
C GLY A 22 17.36 -20.60 11.16
N ARG A 23 16.44 -21.44 10.68
CA ARG A 23 16.66 -22.24 9.47
C ARG A 23 16.56 -21.41 8.18
N MET A 24 15.82 -20.31 8.23
CA MET A 24 15.68 -19.37 7.12
C MET A 24 15.54 -17.94 7.63
N LYS A 25 15.72 -16.97 6.72
CA LYS A 25 15.37 -15.57 6.92
C LYS A 25 14.16 -15.23 6.07
N THR A 26 13.19 -14.52 6.62
CA THR A 26 11.94 -14.21 5.92
C THR A 26 11.65 -12.73 5.90
N MET A 27 11.17 -12.23 4.75
CA MET A 27 10.64 -10.88 4.65
C MET A 27 9.14 -10.95 4.36
N VAL A 28 8.34 -10.28 5.18
CA VAL A 28 6.90 -10.17 4.99
C VAL A 28 6.61 -8.77 4.43
N ILE A 29 6.03 -8.72 3.23
CA ILE A 29 5.68 -7.47 2.56
C ILE A 29 4.17 -7.40 2.39
N VAL A 30 3.53 -6.39 2.98
CA VAL A 30 2.08 -6.18 2.85
C VAL A 30 1.78 -4.75 2.42
N LYS A 31 1.14 -4.60 1.26
CA LYS A 31 0.64 -3.31 0.77
C LYS A 31 -0.77 -3.05 1.30
N GLY A 32 -1.04 -1.83 1.78
CA GLY A 32 -2.38 -1.41 2.20
C GLY A 32 -2.89 -2.17 3.44
N VAL A 33 -1.99 -2.37 4.41
CA VAL A 33 -2.26 -3.19 5.60
C VAL A 33 -3.39 -2.64 6.47
N ASN A 34 -3.67 -1.34 6.36
CA ASN A 34 -4.79 -0.68 7.03
C ASN A 34 -6.16 -1.31 6.72
N SER A 35 -6.30 -2.02 5.60
CA SER A 35 -7.52 -2.78 5.29
C SER A 35 -7.87 -3.87 6.32
N PHE A 36 -6.91 -4.35 7.12
CA PHE A 36 -7.11 -5.42 8.10
C PHE A 36 -7.90 -5.01 9.35
N TRP A 37 -8.10 -3.71 9.55
CA TRP A 37 -8.87 -3.12 10.66
C TRP A 37 -10.14 -2.40 10.20
N GLN A 38 -10.55 -2.62 8.95
CA GLN A 38 -11.69 -1.96 8.33
C GLN A 38 -12.80 -2.97 8.02
N ASP A 39 -14.01 -2.48 7.76
CA ASP A 39 -15.08 -3.30 7.21
C ASP A 39 -14.82 -3.63 5.74
N THR A 40 -15.28 -4.78 5.27
CA THR A 40 -15.10 -5.22 3.87
C THR A 40 -16.32 -4.89 3.02
N TYR A 41 -16.21 -4.99 1.70
CA TYR A 41 -17.38 -4.89 0.81
C TYR A 41 -18.28 -6.13 0.83
N ILE A 42 -17.87 -7.20 1.51
CA ILE A 42 -18.63 -8.44 1.60
C ILE A 42 -19.75 -8.23 2.63
N ARG A 43 -20.96 -8.65 2.27
CA ARG A 43 -22.14 -8.54 3.13
C ARG A 43 -22.58 -9.89 3.65
N ARG A 44 -23.05 -9.91 4.90
CA ARG A 44 -23.77 -11.05 5.48
C ARG A 44 -25.19 -11.12 4.90
N LEU A 45 -25.92 -12.19 5.23
CA LEU A 45 -27.32 -12.37 4.80
C LEU A 45 -28.26 -11.25 5.29
N ASP A 46 -27.93 -10.64 6.43
CA ASP A 46 -28.64 -9.48 6.99
C ASP A 46 -28.27 -8.14 6.33
N LYS A 47 -27.46 -8.17 5.26
CA LYS A 47 -26.92 -7.01 4.53
C LYS A 47 -25.89 -6.16 5.30
N SER A 48 -25.51 -6.54 6.52
CA SER A 48 -24.40 -5.89 7.24
C SER A 48 -23.07 -6.19 6.57
N TYR A 49 -22.13 -5.24 6.61
CA TYR A 49 -20.77 -5.45 6.12
C TYR A 49 -19.99 -6.36 7.07
N ILE A 50 -19.13 -7.21 6.51
CA ILE A 50 -18.28 -8.13 7.28
C ILE A 50 -16.98 -7.40 7.64
N PRO A 51 -16.62 -7.29 8.94
CA PRO A 51 -15.32 -6.78 9.36
C PRO A 51 -14.16 -7.61 8.78
N ALA A 52 -13.06 -6.99 8.38
CA ALA A 52 -11.91 -7.71 7.82
C ALA A 52 -11.34 -8.75 8.81
N LYS A 53 -11.42 -8.49 10.11
CA LYS A 53 -10.99 -9.43 11.17
C LYS A 53 -11.74 -10.77 11.16
N ASP A 54 -12.93 -10.83 10.59
CA ASP A 54 -13.73 -12.05 10.50
C ASP A 54 -13.23 -12.97 9.36
N LEU A 55 -12.45 -12.43 8.41
CA LEU A 55 -11.90 -13.19 7.30
C LEU A 55 -10.71 -14.05 7.76
N THR A 56 -10.77 -15.36 7.51
CA THR A 56 -9.72 -16.32 7.90
C THR A 56 -8.34 -15.94 7.35
N ILE A 57 -8.27 -15.42 6.12
CA ILE A 57 -7.02 -14.95 5.50
C ILE A 57 -6.40 -13.79 6.28
N VAL A 58 -7.22 -12.82 6.70
CA VAL A 58 -6.75 -11.65 7.46
C VAL A 58 -6.23 -12.08 8.82
N ARG A 59 -6.93 -13.02 9.48
CA ARG A 59 -6.46 -13.59 10.75
C ARG A 59 -5.10 -14.26 10.61
N ALA A 60 -4.91 -15.06 9.57
CA ALA A 60 -3.61 -15.72 9.31
C ALA A 60 -2.48 -14.71 9.07
N PHE A 61 -2.74 -13.64 8.31
CA PHE A 61 -1.74 -12.58 8.11
C PHE A 61 -1.49 -11.74 9.37
N LYS A 62 -2.50 -11.48 10.20
CA LYS A 62 -2.28 -10.81 11.49
C LYS A 62 -1.32 -11.63 12.39
N GLU A 63 -1.36 -12.95 12.34
CA GLU A 63 -0.43 -13.79 13.10
C GLU A 63 1.03 -13.68 12.63
N ILE A 64 1.29 -13.53 11.33
CA ILE A 64 2.67 -13.36 10.83
C ILE A 64 3.18 -11.92 10.97
N LEU A 65 2.27 -10.95 11.11
CA LEU A 65 2.60 -9.53 11.31
C LEU A 65 2.94 -9.18 12.77
N LYS A 66 2.70 -10.08 13.72
CA LYS A 66 3.16 -9.91 15.11
C LYS A 66 4.69 -9.89 15.18
N ASN A 67 5.23 -9.20 16.17
CA ASN A 67 6.67 -9.07 16.43
C ASN A 67 7.20 -10.13 17.42
N ASP A 68 6.55 -11.30 17.48
CA ASP A 68 6.80 -12.41 18.41
C ASP A 68 7.75 -13.49 17.86
N TRP A 69 8.50 -13.18 16.80
CA TRP A 69 9.41 -14.10 16.11
C TRP A 69 10.64 -13.37 15.58
N ARG A 70 11.76 -14.10 15.45
CA ARG A 70 13.07 -13.56 15.07
C ARG A 70 13.46 -13.96 13.65
N ASN A 71 14.56 -13.39 13.15
CA ASN A 71 15.12 -13.61 11.80
C ASN A 71 14.18 -13.18 10.65
N ALA A 72 13.20 -12.33 10.95
CA ALA A 72 12.27 -11.80 9.99
C ALA A 72 12.31 -10.27 9.92
N ALA A 73 11.96 -9.73 8.75
CA ALA A 73 11.68 -8.30 8.55
C ALA A 73 10.26 -8.13 8.02
N ILE A 74 9.47 -7.29 8.69
CA ILE A 74 8.10 -6.97 8.29
C ILE A 74 8.10 -5.56 7.72
N VAL A 75 7.77 -5.43 6.44
CA VAL A 75 7.69 -4.16 5.72
C VAL A 75 6.26 -3.99 5.23
N VAL A 76 5.56 -2.99 5.77
CA VAL A 76 4.16 -2.73 5.42
C VAL A 76 3.98 -1.31 4.90
N SER A 77 2.99 -1.13 4.04
CA SER A 77 2.53 0.21 3.68
C SER A 77 1.07 0.41 4.08
N VAL A 78 0.76 1.63 4.49
CA VAL A 78 -0.61 2.13 4.58
C VAL A 78 -1.00 2.73 3.23
N ASP A 79 -2.26 2.60 2.85
CA ASP A 79 -2.75 3.08 1.57
C ASP A 79 -4.14 3.73 1.73
N GLN A 80 -4.24 5.00 1.33
CA GLN A 80 -5.48 5.76 1.30
C GLN A 80 -6.52 5.13 0.35
N ALA A 81 -6.08 4.46 -0.71
CA ALA A 81 -6.96 3.75 -1.65
C ALA A 81 -7.38 2.36 -1.15
N ALA A 82 -6.65 1.78 -0.18
CA ALA A 82 -7.03 0.53 0.47
C ALA A 82 -8.09 0.72 1.56
N LEU A 83 -8.45 1.98 1.86
CA LEU A 83 -9.61 2.27 2.68
C LEU A 83 -10.86 1.69 2.00
N SER A 84 -11.52 0.75 2.68
CA SER A 84 -12.81 0.21 2.26
C SER A 84 -13.92 1.27 2.23
N LEU A 85 -13.62 2.48 2.69
CA LEU A 85 -14.48 3.66 2.77
C LEU A 85 -15.05 4.18 1.44
N LYS A 86 -14.92 3.47 0.30
CA LYS A 86 -15.79 3.77 -0.87
C LYS A 86 -17.28 3.74 -0.50
N HIS A 87 -17.69 2.92 0.47
CA HIS A 87 -19.06 2.94 0.97
C HIS A 87 -19.41 4.19 1.80
N LEU A 88 -18.39 4.94 2.26
CA LEU A 88 -18.49 6.24 2.92
C LEU A 88 -18.16 7.41 1.96
N GLY A 89 -18.02 7.15 0.65
CA GLY A 89 -17.78 8.18 -0.37
C GLY A 89 -16.34 8.70 -0.44
N PHE A 90 -15.40 8.10 0.29
CA PHE A 90 -14.00 8.54 0.25
C PHE A 90 -13.28 7.96 -0.97
N THR A 91 -12.72 8.85 -1.79
CA THR A 91 -11.77 8.53 -2.86
C THR A 91 -10.36 8.88 -2.39
N HIS A 92 -9.32 8.42 -3.10
CA HIS A 92 -7.93 8.81 -2.81
C HIS A 92 -7.73 10.34 -2.78
N GLU A 93 -8.57 11.09 -3.49
CA GLU A 93 -8.54 12.55 -3.58
C GLU A 93 -9.22 13.21 -2.37
N ASN A 94 -10.09 12.48 -1.66
CA ASN A 94 -10.93 13.02 -0.59
C ASN A 94 -10.58 12.44 0.80
N VAL A 95 -9.56 11.57 0.91
CA VAL A 95 -9.10 11.09 2.22
C VAL A 95 -8.45 12.27 2.96
N PRO A 96 -8.95 12.66 4.14
CA PRO A 96 -8.52 13.89 4.80
C PRO A 96 -7.09 13.81 5.35
N CYS A 97 -6.57 12.61 5.61
CA CYS A 97 -5.27 12.42 6.22
C CYS A 97 -4.61 11.10 5.77
N TYR A 98 -3.33 11.17 5.40
CA TYR A 98 -2.54 9.99 5.01
C TYR A 98 -1.71 9.41 6.17
N TYR A 99 -1.79 9.99 7.37
CA TYR A 99 -0.96 9.55 8.49
C TYR A 99 -1.33 8.13 8.97
N PRO A 100 -0.34 7.31 9.37
CA PRO A 100 -0.57 5.93 9.79
C PRO A 100 -1.63 5.81 10.89
N LYS A 101 -1.60 6.68 11.91
CA LYS A 101 -2.57 6.68 13.02
C LYS A 101 -4.01 6.88 12.55
N TYR A 102 -4.22 7.73 11.54
CA TYR A 102 -5.54 7.94 10.96
C TYR A 102 -6.00 6.74 10.14
N LEU A 103 -5.12 6.20 9.28
CA LEU A 103 -5.47 5.11 8.37
C LEU A 103 -5.65 3.75 9.06
N LEU A 104 -4.82 3.45 10.06
CA LEU A 104 -4.87 2.19 10.82
C LEU A 104 -5.96 2.20 11.90
N GLY A 105 -6.41 3.39 12.33
CA GLY A 105 -7.17 3.54 13.56
C GLY A 105 -6.34 3.20 14.80
N LEU A 106 -6.97 3.28 15.98
CA LEU A 106 -6.29 3.02 17.25
C LEU A 106 -5.79 1.56 17.34
N GLU A 107 -6.66 0.59 17.07
CA GLU A 107 -6.34 -0.84 17.16
C GLU A 107 -5.18 -1.25 16.24
N GLY A 108 -5.18 -0.76 15.00
CA GLY A 108 -4.11 -1.08 14.05
C GLY A 108 -2.80 -0.36 14.36
N PHE A 109 -2.86 0.84 14.90
CA PHE A 109 -1.67 1.58 15.31
C PHE A 109 -1.00 0.92 16.52
N GLU A 110 -1.76 0.61 17.57
CA GLU A 110 -1.28 -0.10 18.76
C GLU A 110 -0.74 -1.50 18.43
N PHE A 111 -1.35 -2.20 17.46
CA PHE A 111 -0.87 -3.52 17.03
C PHE A 111 0.56 -3.50 16.50
N PHE A 112 0.97 -2.41 15.84
CA PHE A 112 2.33 -2.29 15.29
C PHE A 112 3.32 -1.66 16.27
N GLU A 113 2.90 -1.16 17.43
CA GLU A 113 3.84 -0.54 18.36
C GLU A 113 4.78 -1.58 19.01
N PRO A 114 6.12 -1.34 19.04
CA PRO A 114 6.86 -0.25 18.38
C PRO A 114 7.18 -0.55 16.90
N PHE A 115 7.09 0.46 16.03
CA PHE A 115 7.48 0.37 14.61
C PHE A 115 8.30 1.58 14.13
N ILE A 116 8.96 1.42 12.97
CA ILE A 116 9.73 2.50 12.33
C ILE A 116 8.87 3.12 11.21
N PRO A 117 8.36 4.35 11.38
CA PRO A 117 7.62 5.03 10.31
C PRO A 117 8.58 5.51 9.21
N VAL A 118 8.26 5.21 7.95
CA VAL A 118 9.01 5.70 6.78
C VAL A 118 8.08 6.59 5.96
N HIS A 119 8.39 7.89 5.90
CA HIS A 119 7.67 8.83 5.08
C HIS A 119 8.21 8.79 3.64
N VAL A 120 7.31 8.67 2.67
CA VAL A 120 7.63 8.72 1.24
C VAL A 120 7.12 10.05 0.69
N PRO A 121 7.99 11.06 0.50
CA PRO A 121 7.58 12.35 -0.03
C PRO A 121 7.28 12.27 -1.54
N LYS A 122 6.83 13.39 -2.08
CA LYS A 122 6.77 13.62 -3.53
C LYS A 122 8.19 13.66 -4.13
N TYR A 123 8.28 13.64 -5.45
CA TYR A 123 9.58 13.74 -6.12
C TYR A 123 10.31 15.02 -5.73
N SER A 124 11.62 14.88 -5.50
CA SER A 124 12.57 15.98 -5.58
C SER A 124 12.78 16.42 -7.03
N GLU A 125 13.36 17.61 -7.22
CA GLU A 125 13.70 18.11 -8.57
C GLU A 125 14.47 17.09 -9.41
N LYS A 126 15.52 16.50 -8.82
CA LYS A 126 16.36 15.53 -9.51
C LYS A 126 15.60 14.27 -9.91
N GLU A 127 14.69 13.79 -9.06
CA GLU A 127 13.89 12.60 -9.34
C GLU A 127 12.87 12.85 -10.44
N ILE A 128 12.19 14.00 -10.42
CA ILE A 128 11.21 14.33 -11.47
C ILE A 128 11.89 14.60 -12.80
N ASP A 129 13.04 15.26 -12.83
CA ASP A 129 13.83 15.47 -14.05
C ASP A 129 14.29 14.13 -14.63
N SER A 130 14.87 13.27 -13.79
CA SER A 130 15.27 11.93 -14.22
C SER A 130 14.09 11.09 -14.74
N CYS A 131 12.90 11.25 -14.15
CA CYS A 131 11.69 10.55 -14.59
C CYS A 131 11.18 11.07 -15.93
N LEU A 132 11.18 12.40 -16.14
CA LEU A 132 10.81 13.03 -17.40
C LEU A 132 11.77 12.68 -18.53
N ASP A 133 13.09 12.67 -18.25
CA ASP A 133 14.09 12.25 -19.23
C ASP A 133 13.88 10.79 -19.66
N TYR A 134 13.55 9.91 -18.70
CA TYR A 134 13.16 8.53 -19.01
C TYR A 134 11.88 8.46 -19.86
N TYR A 135 10.87 9.30 -19.58
CA TYR A 135 9.66 9.35 -20.40
C TYR A 135 9.92 9.84 -21.81
N LEU A 136 10.85 10.77 -22.01
CA LEU A 136 11.25 11.24 -23.34
C LEU A 136 12.02 10.17 -24.11
N ASP A 137 13.02 9.55 -23.49
CA ASP A 137 13.83 8.48 -24.09
C ASP A 137 12.98 7.29 -24.56
N ARG A 138 11.96 6.92 -23.77
CA ARG A 138 11.04 5.83 -24.11
C ARG A 138 9.91 6.23 -25.06
N GLY A 139 9.87 7.48 -25.52
CA GLY A 139 8.78 8.01 -26.33
C GLY A 139 7.44 7.96 -25.61
N TYR A 140 7.41 8.10 -24.29
CA TYR A 140 6.17 8.14 -23.53
C TYR A 140 5.43 9.47 -23.75
N ILE A 141 6.19 10.57 -23.86
CA ILE A 141 5.68 11.91 -24.20
C ILE A 141 5.86 12.12 -25.71
N GLN A 142 4.77 12.05 -26.47
CA GLN A 142 4.78 12.17 -27.93
C GLN A 142 4.63 13.61 -28.43
N ASN A 143 4.05 14.50 -27.62
CA ASN A 143 3.87 15.89 -28.01
C ASN A 143 5.23 16.61 -27.98
N PRO A 144 5.70 17.19 -29.10
CA PRO A 144 6.99 17.90 -29.16
C PRO A 144 7.09 19.06 -28.17
N ASN A 145 5.98 19.70 -27.82
CA ASN A 145 5.96 20.78 -26.82
C ASN A 145 6.33 20.27 -25.41
N GLY A 146 6.14 18.98 -25.13
CA GLY A 146 6.56 18.37 -23.87
C GLY A 146 8.06 18.07 -23.79
N TRP A 147 8.80 18.28 -24.88
CA TRP A 147 10.24 18.02 -24.95
C TRP A 147 11.07 19.25 -24.58
N THR A 148 10.48 20.44 -24.59
CA THR A 148 11.15 21.70 -24.24
C THR A 148 11.23 21.87 -22.73
N ASP A 149 12.12 22.76 -22.27
CA ASP A 149 12.27 23.07 -20.85
C ASP A 149 11.00 23.69 -20.27
N GLU A 150 10.28 24.49 -21.05
CA GLU A 150 8.97 25.04 -20.66
C GLU A 150 7.93 23.94 -20.49
N GLY A 151 7.86 22.99 -21.43
CA GLY A 151 6.94 21.85 -21.34
C GLY A 151 7.21 20.97 -20.13
N LYS A 152 8.50 20.72 -19.82
CA LYS A 152 8.89 20.02 -18.59
C LYS A 152 8.46 20.79 -17.34
N ALA A 153 8.66 22.12 -17.31
CA ALA A 153 8.24 22.95 -16.19
C ALA A 153 6.72 22.93 -15.97
N GLU A 154 5.93 22.97 -17.05
CA GLU A 154 4.47 22.82 -16.98
C GLU A 154 4.06 21.44 -16.43
N LEU A 155 4.69 20.36 -16.89
CA LEU A 155 4.43 19.01 -16.40
C LEU A 155 4.75 18.86 -14.90
N LYS A 156 5.87 19.44 -14.45
CA LYS A 156 6.22 19.51 -13.02
C LYS A 156 5.16 20.27 -12.22
N PHE A 157 4.73 21.42 -12.72
CA PHE A 157 3.73 22.27 -12.07
C PHE A 157 2.37 21.56 -11.96
N LEU A 158 1.84 21.03 -13.08
CA LEU A 158 0.54 20.36 -13.14
C LEU A 158 0.49 19.09 -12.29
N SER A 159 1.58 18.30 -12.28
CA SER A 159 1.66 17.12 -11.42
C SER A 159 1.85 17.46 -9.94
N GLY A 160 2.28 18.69 -9.64
CA GLY A 160 2.66 19.11 -8.30
C GLY A 160 3.67 18.16 -7.66
N TYR A 161 4.62 17.66 -8.46
CA TYR A 161 5.66 16.67 -8.11
C TYR A 161 5.11 15.30 -7.65
N ASN A 162 3.82 15.03 -7.86
CA ASN A 162 3.22 13.76 -7.50
C ASN A 162 3.50 12.71 -8.59
N PRO A 163 4.15 11.58 -8.26
CA PRO A 163 4.47 10.52 -9.22
C PRO A 163 3.25 9.97 -9.98
N ARG A 164 2.12 9.81 -9.27
CA ARG A 164 0.89 9.27 -9.84
C ARG A 164 0.26 10.27 -10.81
N GLU A 165 0.20 11.55 -10.44
CA GLU A 165 -0.39 12.59 -11.30
C GLU A 165 0.48 12.84 -12.52
N LEU A 166 1.81 12.86 -12.37
CA LEU A 166 2.74 12.97 -13.51
C LEU A 166 2.51 11.84 -14.52
N GLY A 167 2.44 10.59 -14.04
CA GLY A 167 2.17 9.44 -14.89
C GLY A 167 0.77 9.42 -15.51
N LYS A 168 -0.21 10.10 -14.93
CA LYS A 168 -1.54 10.30 -15.54
C LYS A 168 -1.50 11.34 -16.65
N ILE A 169 -0.84 12.48 -16.41
CA ILE A 169 -0.77 13.60 -17.37
C ILE A 169 0.08 13.21 -18.59
N CYS A 170 1.18 12.49 -18.38
CA CYS A 170 2.06 12.03 -19.45
C CYS A 170 1.52 10.79 -20.20
N ARG A 171 0.39 10.22 -19.79
CA ARG A 171 -0.17 9.03 -20.43
C ARG A 171 -0.83 9.41 -21.75
N TRP A 172 -0.51 8.68 -22.81
CA TRP A 172 -1.23 8.73 -24.07
C TRP A 172 -2.69 8.23 -23.91
N ARG A 173 -3.64 8.95 -24.50
CA ARG A 173 -5.04 8.50 -24.65
C ARG A 173 -5.30 8.10 -26.09
#